data_AF-A0A6P8B163-F1
#
_entry.id   AF-A0A6P8B163-F1
#
_cell.length_a   1.000
_cell.length_b   1.000
_cell.length_c   1.000
_cell.angle_alpha   90.00
_cell.angle_beta   90.00
_cell.angle_gamma   90.00
#
_symmetry.space_group_name_H-M   'P 1'
#
loop_
_entity.id
_entity.type
_entity.pdbx_description
1 polymer ?
#
loop_
_entity_poly.entity_id
_entity_poly.type
_entity_poly.pdbx_seq_one_letter_code
_entity_poly.pdbx_strand_id
1 'polypeptide(L)'
;MSLAGLLSFVESLDPRGELRGISYSLTNNFQLGYTDEAFSPFQCIPYGTWENYDQPQSPIPSVLEQAFSETIVQGHQIDGQLDTRYSFIDILQLQQPYPLFFTEPLLEGPDKGKSLVEVLADTVNSIDPDVTPVIRYVVGNPTPPPTGPSPAEYVQAFWPQANNQSIFTHPKALLYVGSFNPDIELAQDLGQVVDRWIKALVADVDGGETIYKAISNVANTIITDSVGGPIPPVTWNHAKIVAVNGRALLTGGGNYFDLYASGQDSLIDNDITVLGDAAVTAHNYADYLWGYLNSNHQGYDNASQAWSTLLSNPAPEGGIPLAQDPAPMFPTDTPGLTGDVPVLALSKIGNFNPAGAIEYPAQVLTAIRDILYQLVWAEKPTWLPFIVELTSDKRLESTFEDVGVSPASWASRAARAQVVSQAQDYVFLSQAMLVNWVLVPVTSWQKLVAQINSDMDINWDGKIWPFDLLISIAKAITTIEHNHKGDPDPSKAVYIMVSQFASPTDPGPEGYQDTTTIADLTSRVTAILKEVGRFSDDEAADVMARRFLVKRSVLAPPPGSDESAEPQVKKLHTKVVDVDGKLLYFGSDNAYPQWNEQFGVWIEDADRIKAWEDGFFWGFWQRAINSTQ
;
A
#
# COMPACT_ATOMS: atom_id res chain seq x y z
N MET A 1 -8.55 -12.70 -16.09
CA MET A 1 -7.67 -13.61 -15.31
C MET A 1 -8.45 -14.11 -14.09
N SER A 2 -8.21 -15.33 -13.59
CA SER A 2 -8.74 -15.80 -12.29
C SER A 2 -7.69 -15.71 -11.19
N LEU A 3 -8.08 -15.85 -9.92
CA LEU A 3 -7.16 -15.77 -8.78
C LEU A 3 -6.10 -16.87 -8.83
N ALA A 4 -6.47 -18.08 -9.26
CA ALA A 4 -5.53 -19.18 -9.49
C ALA A 4 -4.52 -18.89 -10.60
N GLY A 5 -4.95 -18.20 -11.67
CA GLY A 5 -4.06 -17.73 -12.73
C GLY A 5 -3.09 -16.65 -12.23
N LEU A 6 -3.56 -15.76 -11.35
CA LEU A 6 -2.72 -14.76 -10.71
C LEU A 6 -1.69 -15.39 -9.76
N LEU A 7 -2.10 -16.35 -8.93
CA LEU A 7 -1.19 -17.12 -8.08
C LEU A 7 -0.11 -17.80 -8.93
N SER A 8 -0.49 -18.47 -10.02
CA SER A 8 0.47 -19.14 -10.92
C SER A 8 1.49 -18.17 -11.51
N PHE A 9 1.06 -16.94 -11.82
CA PHE A 9 1.97 -15.88 -12.26
C PHE A 9 2.94 -15.48 -11.14
N VAL A 10 2.47 -15.25 -9.91
CA VAL A 10 3.33 -14.87 -8.79
C VAL A 10 4.28 -16.00 -8.40
N GLU A 11 3.83 -17.26 -8.38
CA GLU A 11 4.70 -18.42 -8.15
C GLU A 11 5.81 -18.53 -9.20
N SER A 12 5.55 -18.11 -10.45
CA SER A 12 6.61 -18.07 -11.48
C SER A 12 7.67 -16.99 -11.23
N LEU A 13 7.41 -16.05 -10.33
CA LEU A 13 8.39 -15.04 -9.88
C LEU A 13 9.21 -15.53 -8.68
N ASP A 14 8.87 -16.68 -8.10
CA ASP A 14 9.55 -17.29 -6.95
C ASP A 14 9.76 -18.80 -7.19
N PRO A 15 10.65 -19.17 -8.11
CA PRO A 15 10.84 -20.58 -8.52
C PRO A 15 11.29 -21.48 -7.36
N ARG A 16 11.84 -20.91 -6.28
CA ARG A 16 12.25 -21.63 -5.07
C ARG A 16 11.15 -21.66 -3.98
N GLY A 17 10.10 -20.86 -4.13
CA GLY A 17 9.00 -20.76 -3.17
C GLY A 17 9.42 -20.20 -1.81
N GLU A 18 10.49 -19.43 -1.74
CA GLU A 18 11.07 -18.91 -0.50
C GLU A 18 10.23 -17.80 0.13
N LEU A 19 9.42 -17.11 -0.68
CA LEU A 19 8.57 -16.00 -0.25
C LEU A 19 7.09 -16.41 -0.14
N ARG A 20 6.77 -17.69 -0.38
CA ARG A 20 5.42 -18.22 -0.15
C ARG A 20 5.06 -18.15 1.33
N GLY A 21 3.86 -17.66 1.63
CA GLY A 21 3.38 -17.45 3.00
C GLY A 21 3.90 -16.16 3.64
N ILE A 22 4.80 -15.43 2.98
CA ILE A 22 5.33 -14.13 3.42
C ILE A 22 4.89 -13.04 2.43
N SER A 23 5.33 -13.12 1.17
CA SER A 23 5.01 -12.14 0.13
C SER A 23 3.78 -12.51 -0.70
N TYR A 24 3.43 -13.79 -0.73
CA TYR A 24 2.21 -14.24 -1.38
C TYR A 24 1.63 -15.50 -0.73
N SER A 25 0.31 -15.55 -0.60
CA SER A 25 -0.39 -16.74 -0.10
C SER A 25 -1.83 -16.76 -0.59
N LEU A 26 -2.24 -17.86 -1.21
CA LEU A 26 -3.65 -18.13 -1.48
C LEU A 26 -4.23 -18.88 -0.28
N THR A 27 -5.22 -18.29 0.37
CA THR A 27 -5.88 -18.84 1.56
C THR A 27 -7.36 -19.10 1.28
N ASN A 28 -7.93 -20.05 2.01
CA ASN A 28 -9.37 -20.29 2.02
C ASN A 28 -9.95 -19.77 3.33
N ASN A 29 -10.90 -18.86 3.21
CA ASN A 29 -11.41 -18.06 4.31
C ASN A 29 -12.86 -18.44 4.58
N PHE A 30 -13.30 -18.25 5.81
CA PHE A 30 -14.68 -18.50 6.19
C PHE A 30 -15.63 -17.58 5.42
N GLN A 31 -15.32 -16.28 5.39
CA GLN A 31 -16.09 -15.29 4.64
C GLN A 31 -15.29 -14.00 4.41
N LEU A 32 -15.72 -13.22 3.42
CA LEU A 32 -15.38 -11.79 3.33
C LEU A 32 -16.35 -11.01 4.20
N GLY A 33 -15.84 -10.04 4.97
CA GLY A 33 -16.63 -9.28 5.92
C GLY A 33 -16.98 -10.05 7.19
N TYR A 34 -17.79 -9.43 8.05
CA TYR A 34 -18.28 -10.06 9.29
C TYR A 34 -19.80 -10.34 9.27
N THR A 35 -20.45 -10.10 8.13
CA THR A 35 -21.87 -10.37 7.88
C THR A 35 -22.08 -10.93 6.47
N ASP A 36 -23.26 -11.52 6.24
CA ASP A 36 -23.64 -12.06 4.93
C ASP A 36 -23.94 -10.98 3.87
N GLU A 37 -24.03 -9.70 4.26
CA GLU A 37 -24.31 -8.62 3.30
C GLU A 37 -23.16 -8.46 2.31
N ALA A 38 -23.48 -8.36 1.01
CA ALA A 38 -22.46 -8.36 -0.04
C ALA A 38 -21.44 -7.20 0.09
N PHE A 39 -21.90 -6.03 0.55
CA PHE A 39 -21.07 -4.83 0.72
C PHE A 39 -20.33 -4.75 2.07
N SER A 40 -20.71 -5.55 3.08
CA SER A 40 -20.13 -5.47 4.43
C SER A 40 -18.61 -5.65 4.56
N PRO A 41 -17.89 -6.31 3.63
CA PRO A 41 -16.44 -6.38 3.72
C PRO A 41 -15.78 -5.02 3.53
N PHE A 42 -16.41 -4.10 2.78
CA PHE A 42 -15.77 -2.89 2.29
C PHE A 42 -16.05 -1.68 3.18
N GLN A 43 -14.98 -1.07 3.68
CA GLN A 43 -15.04 0.04 4.62
C GLN A 43 -14.90 1.36 3.85
N CYS A 44 -16.03 1.92 3.39
CA CYS A 44 -16.05 3.18 2.65
C CYS A 44 -15.87 4.39 3.59
N ILE A 45 -14.65 4.89 3.71
CA ILE A 45 -14.34 6.00 4.60
C ILE A 45 -14.62 7.34 3.87
N PRO A 46 -15.22 8.35 4.54
CA PRO A 46 -15.70 8.34 5.93
C PRO A 46 -17.21 8.05 6.02
N TYR A 47 -17.90 7.91 4.89
CA TYR A 47 -19.36 7.95 4.86
C TYR A 47 -20.03 6.60 5.13
N GLY A 48 -19.32 5.49 5.02
CA GLY A 48 -19.87 4.12 5.02
C GLY A 48 -20.64 3.80 3.74
N THR A 49 -21.53 4.71 3.33
CA THR A 49 -22.26 4.67 2.07
C THR A 49 -22.38 6.09 1.50
N TRP A 50 -22.60 6.21 0.19
CA TRP A 50 -22.84 7.53 -0.42
C TRP A 50 -24.16 8.19 0.01
N GLU A 51 -25.09 7.45 0.64
CA GLU A 51 -26.30 8.04 1.21
C GLU A 51 -25.96 9.02 2.33
N ASN A 52 -24.93 8.72 3.13
CA ASN A 52 -24.45 9.62 4.19
C ASN A 52 -23.72 10.86 3.65
N TYR A 53 -23.23 10.83 2.40
CA TYR A 53 -22.76 12.03 1.71
C TYR A 53 -23.94 12.86 1.17
N ASP A 54 -24.90 12.21 0.53
CA ASP A 54 -26.05 12.88 -0.08
C ASP A 54 -26.99 13.50 0.96
N GLN A 55 -27.12 12.84 2.10
CA GLN A 55 -27.89 13.26 3.25
C GLN A 55 -26.95 13.36 4.45
N PRO A 56 -26.13 14.43 4.54
CA PRO A 56 -25.11 14.57 5.57
C PRO A 56 -25.70 14.33 6.96
N GLN A 57 -25.27 13.22 7.58
CA GLN A 57 -25.60 12.93 8.97
C GLN A 57 -24.63 13.67 9.89
N SER A 58 -25.11 14.06 11.07
CA SER A 58 -24.24 14.59 12.13
C SER A 58 -24.44 13.75 13.40
N PRO A 59 -23.39 13.08 13.90
CA PRO A 59 -22.01 13.05 13.38
C PRO A 59 -21.83 12.12 12.16
N ILE A 60 -20.73 12.30 11.42
CA ILE A 60 -20.28 11.37 10.36
C ILE A 60 -19.92 10.02 11.00
N PRO A 61 -20.26 8.87 10.36
CA PRO A 61 -19.92 7.53 10.83
C PRO A 61 -18.45 7.32 11.18
N SER A 62 -18.18 6.35 12.07
CA SER A 62 -16.84 6.01 12.55
C SER A 62 -16.31 4.77 11.83
N VAL A 63 -16.32 4.78 10.50
CA VAL A 63 -16.20 3.57 9.67
C VAL A 63 -14.93 2.76 9.94
N LEU A 64 -13.75 3.41 9.91
CA LEU A 64 -12.48 2.70 10.09
C LEU A 64 -12.28 2.23 11.53
N GLU A 65 -12.64 3.07 12.50
CA GLU A 65 -12.59 2.70 13.92
C GLU A 65 -13.55 1.54 14.21
N GLN A 66 -14.75 1.55 13.61
CA GLN A 66 -15.71 0.47 13.76
C GLN A 66 -15.17 -0.84 13.17
N ALA A 67 -14.61 -0.81 11.96
CA ALA A 67 -14.01 -1.99 11.35
C ALA A 67 -12.82 -2.53 12.15
N PHE A 68 -12.01 -1.65 12.75
CA PHE A 68 -10.93 -2.01 13.66
C PHE A 68 -11.51 -2.76 14.88
N SER A 69 -12.49 -2.16 15.54
CA SER A 69 -13.18 -2.72 16.71
C SER A 69 -13.73 -4.11 16.42
N GLU A 70 -14.47 -4.26 15.32
CA GLU A 70 -15.04 -5.53 14.91
C GLU A 70 -13.98 -6.58 14.63
N THR A 71 -12.85 -6.19 14.02
CA THR A 71 -11.74 -7.11 13.76
C THR A 71 -11.14 -7.66 15.05
N ILE A 72 -10.97 -6.81 16.08
CA ILE A 72 -10.55 -7.25 17.42
C ILE A 72 -11.54 -8.26 18.02
N VAL A 73 -12.83 -7.94 17.98
CA VAL A 73 -13.88 -8.79 18.56
C VAL A 73 -14.01 -10.11 17.81
N GLN A 74 -14.12 -10.08 16.48
CA GLN A 74 -14.32 -11.25 15.64
C GLN A 74 -13.12 -12.20 15.66
N GLY A 75 -11.88 -11.67 15.71
CA GLY A 75 -10.70 -12.51 15.82
C GLY A 75 -10.60 -13.28 17.16
N HIS A 76 -11.28 -12.80 18.20
CA HIS A 76 -11.40 -13.51 19.47
C HIS A 76 -12.65 -14.41 19.54
N GLN A 77 -13.37 -14.63 18.44
CA GLN A 77 -14.52 -15.53 18.41
C GLN A 77 -14.20 -16.87 17.73
N ILE A 78 -14.83 -17.94 18.23
CA ILE A 78 -15.01 -19.24 17.56
C ILE A 78 -16.47 -19.62 17.74
N ASP A 79 -17.15 -20.02 16.66
CA ASP A 79 -18.57 -20.41 16.68
C ASP A 79 -19.47 -19.36 17.36
N GLY A 80 -19.14 -18.08 17.19
CA GLY A 80 -19.85 -16.94 17.78
C GLY A 80 -19.69 -16.80 19.31
N GLN A 81 -18.72 -17.48 19.92
CA GLN A 81 -18.38 -17.37 21.34
C GLN A 81 -16.96 -16.84 21.53
N LEU A 82 -16.72 -16.09 22.60
CA LEU A 82 -15.39 -15.60 22.97
C LEU A 82 -14.44 -16.79 23.26
N ASP A 83 -13.30 -16.82 22.59
CA ASP A 83 -12.21 -17.76 22.81
C ASP A 83 -11.15 -17.13 23.72
N THR A 84 -11.19 -17.48 25.00
CA THR A 84 -10.32 -16.91 26.03
C THR A 84 -8.98 -17.62 26.16
N ARG A 85 -8.73 -18.67 25.36
CA ARG A 85 -7.54 -19.52 25.47
C ARG A 85 -6.34 -18.97 24.70
N TYR A 86 -6.53 -17.91 23.92
CA TYR A 86 -5.54 -17.39 23.01
C TYR A 86 -5.78 -15.91 22.70
N SER A 87 -4.73 -15.09 22.62
CA SER A 87 -4.84 -13.69 22.20
C SER A 87 -3.51 -13.19 21.63
N PHE A 88 -3.49 -12.94 20.33
CA PHE A 88 -2.36 -12.44 19.57
C PHE A 88 -2.87 -11.44 18.53
N ILE A 89 -2.46 -10.19 18.67
CA ILE A 89 -2.93 -9.06 17.88
C ILE A 89 -1.71 -8.40 17.22
N ASP A 90 -1.74 -8.29 15.89
CA ASP A 90 -0.81 -7.47 15.13
C ASP A 90 -1.50 -6.22 14.61
N ILE A 91 -0.91 -5.07 14.87
CA ILE A 91 -1.32 -3.77 14.35
C ILE A 91 -0.13 -3.19 13.58
N LEU A 92 -0.31 -2.94 12.29
CA LEU A 92 0.73 -2.34 11.45
C LEU A 92 0.17 -1.05 10.86
N GLN A 93 0.94 0.03 10.88
CA GLN A 93 0.58 1.26 10.18
C GLN A 93 1.79 2.13 9.77
N LEU A 94 1.51 3.28 9.16
CA LEU A 94 2.49 4.36 9.00
C LEU A 94 2.47 5.23 10.26
N GLN A 95 3.63 5.53 10.84
CA GLN A 95 3.84 6.39 12.02
C GLN A 95 3.19 5.89 13.32
N GLN A 96 3.55 6.54 14.43
CA GLN A 96 3.03 6.30 15.79
C GLN A 96 1.49 6.46 15.85
N PRO A 97 0.81 5.86 16.83
CA PRO A 97 -0.64 6.01 16.98
C PRO A 97 -1.02 7.48 17.18
N TYR A 98 -2.15 7.88 16.60
CA TYR A 98 -2.71 9.20 16.82
C TYR A 98 -3.82 9.09 17.88
N PRO A 99 -3.76 9.89 18.96
CA PRO A 99 -4.56 9.63 20.16
C PRO A 99 -6.07 9.63 19.94
N LEU A 100 -6.63 10.54 19.14
CA LEU A 100 -8.10 10.65 19.00
C LEU A 100 -8.66 9.41 18.32
N PHE A 101 -7.99 8.88 17.31
CA PHE A 101 -8.40 7.62 16.66
C PHE A 101 -8.57 6.45 17.66
N PHE A 102 -7.74 6.40 18.71
CA PHE A 102 -7.81 5.32 19.70
C PHE A 102 -8.73 5.62 20.89
N THR A 103 -9.02 6.90 21.14
CA THR A 103 -9.61 7.36 22.41
C THR A 103 -10.97 8.03 22.26
N GLU A 104 -11.37 8.44 21.06
CA GLU A 104 -12.73 8.94 20.85
C GLU A 104 -13.76 7.80 20.86
N PRO A 105 -14.99 8.06 21.34
CA PRO A 105 -16.04 7.05 21.34
C PRO A 105 -16.53 6.71 19.94
N LEU A 106 -16.64 5.42 19.64
CA LEU A 106 -17.27 4.88 18.44
C LEU A 106 -18.71 5.41 18.30
N LEU A 107 -19.08 5.82 17.09
CA LEU A 107 -20.37 6.45 16.81
C LEU A 107 -21.45 5.46 16.38
N GLU A 108 -21.05 4.26 15.99
CA GLU A 108 -21.91 3.21 15.46
C GLU A 108 -21.46 1.81 15.90
N GLY A 109 -22.18 0.79 15.43
CA GLY A 109 -21.88 -0.61 15.70
C GLY A 109 -22.15 -1.10 17.13
N PRO A 110 -21.79 -2.37 17.43
CA PRO A 110 -22.09 -3.02 18.71
C PRO A 110 -21.38 -2.39 19.92
N ASP A 111 -20.20 -1.80 19.70
CA ASP A 111 -19.37 -1.16 20.73
C ASP A 111 -19.55 0.36 20.81
N LYS A 112 -20.62 0.89 20.19
CA LYS A 112 -20.96 2.32 20.22
C LYS A 112 -20.84 2.91 21.62
N GLY A 113 -20.13 4.03 21.73
CA GLY A 113 -19.91 4.76 22.97
C GLY A 113 -18.66 4.32 23.75
N LYS A 114 -18.00 3.24 23.35
CA LYS A 114 -16.63 2.91 23.79
C LYS A 114 -15.61 3.49 22.83
N SER A 115 -14.42 3.78 23.32
CA SER A 115 -13.24 4.03 22.50
C SER A 115 -12.60 2.73 22.01
N LEU A 116 -11.78 2.81 20.96
CA LEU A 116 -11.05 1.64 20.46
C LEU A 116 -10.18 1.00 21.54
N VAL A 117 -9.42 1.80 22.30
CA VAL A 117 -8.56 1.26 23.35
C VAL A 117 -9.37 0.58 24.47
N GLU A 118 -10.60 1.04 24.76
CA GLU A 118 -11.50 0.32 25.68
C GLU A 118 -11.94 -1.03 25.12
N VAL A 119 -12.24 -1.14 23.83
CA VAL A 119 -12.57 -2.43 23.19
C VAL A 119 -11.39 -3.39 23.23
N LEU A 120 -10.17 -2.90 22.93
CA LEU A 120 -8.95 -3.70 23.07
C LEU A 120 -8.77 -4.16 24.51
N ALA A 121 -8.92 -3.26 25.48
CA ALA A 121 -8.77 -3.58 26.89
C ALA A 121 -9.82 -4.58 27.40
N ASP A 122 -11.09 -4.39 27.05
CA ASP A 122 -12.18 -5.31 27.39
C ASP A 122 -11.90 -6.72 26.87
N THR A 123 -11.45 -6.81 25.61
CA THR A 123 -11.13 -8.09 24.97
C THR A 123 -9.95 -8.76 25.66
N VAL A 124 -8.83 -8.04 25.84
CA VAL A 124 -7.61 -8.55 26.49
C VAL A 124 -7.84 -8.92 27.96
N ASN A 125 -8.64 -8.14 28.69
CA ASN A 125 -8.96 -8.40 30.09
C ASN A 125 -9.88 -9.61 30.28
N SER A 126 -10.60 -10.02 29.23
CA SER A 126 -11.49 -11.18 29.25
C SER A 126 -10.76 -12.49 28.94
N ILE A 127 -9.49 -12.45 28.54
CA ILE A 127 -8.66 -13.63 28.27
C ILE A 127 -8.34 -14.37 29.57
N ASP A 128 -8.21 -15.70 29.49
CA ASP A 128 -7.91 -16.55 30.64
C ASP A 128 -6.62 -16.08 31.34
N PRO A 129 -6.59 -15.92 32.67
CA PRO A 129 -5.41 -15.39 33.40
C PRO A 129 -4.10 -16.16 33.20
N ASP A 130 -4.19 -17.41 32.72
CA ASP A 130 -3.05 -18.26 32.45
C ASP A 130 -2.40 -17.99 31.07
N VAL A 131 -3.16 -17.41 30.14
CA VAL A 131 -2.70 -17.02 28.80
C VAL A 131 -1.92 -15.71 28.88
N THR A 132 -1.02 -15.48 27.94
CA THR A 132 -0.30 -14.22 27.77
C THR A 132 -0.85 -13.53 26.53
N PRO A 133 -1.75 -12.54 26.66
CA PRO A 133 -2.16 -11.71 25.53
C PRO A 133 -0.96 -10.95 24.97
N VAL A 134 -0.78 -11.01 23.65
CA VAL A 134 0.28 -10.30 22.94
C VAL A 134 -0.34 -9.28 22.00
N ILE A 135 0.08 -8.03 22.11
CA ILE A 135 -0.14 -6.99 21.11
C ILE A 135 1.21 -6.60 20.53
N ARG A 136 1.34 -6.69 19.22
CA ARG A 136 2.48 -6.20 18.47
C ARG A 136 2.04 -5.02 17.62
N TYR A 137 2.74 -3.89 17.74
CA TYR A 137 2.44 -2.65 17.03
C TYR A 137 3.67 -2.24 16.21
N VAL A 138 3.58 -2.30 14.88
CA VAL A 138 4.68 -1.94 13.98
C VAL A 138 4.35 -0.68 13.19
N VAL A 139 5.29 0.26 13.18
CA VAL A 139 5.21 1.50 12.41
C VAL A 139 6.34 1.60 11.42
N GLY A 140 6.13 2.28 10.30
CA GLY A 140 7.23 2.88 9.55
C GLY A 140 7.20 4.39 9.69
N ASN A 141 8.36 5.04 9.67
CA ASN A 141 8.44 6.50 9.81
C ASN A 141 9.32 7.11 8.71
N PRO A 142 8.79 7.88 7.73
CA PRO A 142 9.60 8.47 6.67
C PRO A 142 10.65 9.46 7.19
N THR A 143 10.48 9.97 8.41
CA THR A 143 11.41 10.85 9.11
C THR A 143 11.63 10.29 10.52
N PRO A 144 12.36 9.17 10.66
CA PRO A 144 12.50 8.50 11.94
C PRO A 144 13.23 9.43 12.92
N PRO A 145 12.77 9.53 14.18
CA PRO A 145 13.51 10.28 15.19
C PRO A 145 14.87 9.61 15.42
N PRO A 146 15.93 10.38 15.77
CA PRO A 146 17.28 9.83 15.98
C PRO A 146 17.35 8.77 17.09
N THR A 147 16.33 8.71 17.96
CA THR A 147 16.26 7.83 19.12
C THR A 147 15.15 6.78 19.00
N GLY A 148 14.58 6.57 17.80
CA GLY A 148 13.48 5.62 17.57
C GLY A 148 12.16 5.98 18.27
N PRO A 149 11.15 5.10 18.18
CA PRO A 149 9.82 5.32 18.76
C PRO A 149 9.92 5.40 20.28
N SER A 150 9.48 6.51 20.84
CA SER A 150 9.47 6.72 22.28
C SER A 150 8.18 6.18 22.88
N PRO A 151 8.21 5.51 24.04
CA PRO A 151 6.97 5.13 24.73
C PRO A 151 6.03 6.32 24.99
N ALA A 152 6.57 7.53 25.11
CA ALA A 152 5.81 8.77 25.27
C ALA A 152 4.78 8.99 24.14
N GLU A 153 5.09 8.54 22.91
CA GLU A 153 4.21 8.69 21.74
C GLU A 153 3.00 7.75 21.78
N TYR A 154 3.05 6.71 22.62
CA TYR A 154 2.01 5.68 22.74
C TYR A 154 1.14 5.87 23.99
N VAL A 155 1.58 6.70 24.94
CA VAL A 155 0.90 6.89 26.24
C VAL A 155 -0.54 7.30 26.07
N GLN A 156 -0.81 8.30 25.24
CA GLN A 156 -2.17 8.83 25.09
C GLN A 156 -3.14 7.83 24.45
N ALA A 157 -2.63 6.95 23.57
CA ALA A 157 -3.45 5.93 22.92
C ALA A 157 -3.73 4.73 23.84
N PHE A 158 -2.74 4.23 24.60
CA PHE A 158 -2.85 2.99 25.39
C PHE A 158 -3.09 3.20 26.90
N TRP A 159 -2.77 4.37 27.45
CA TRP A 159 -3.00 4.75 28.85
C TRP A 159 -3.76 6.10 28.94
N PRO A 160 -4.98 6.20 28.39
CA PRO A 160 -5.70 7.47 28.30
C PRO A 160 -6.21 8.01 29.65
N GLN A 161 -6.12 7.22 30.73
CA GLN A 161 -6.62 7.62 32.04
C GLN A 161 -5.76 8.70 32.71
N ALA A 162 -6.38 9.41 33.65
CA ALA A 162 -5.68 10.37 34.49
C ALA A 162 -4.48 9.73 35.21
N ASN A 163 -3.37 10.45 35.27
CA ASN A 163 -2.08 9.99 35.83
C ASN A 163 -1.48 8.75 35.12
N ASN A 164 -1.84 8.53 33.85
CA ASN A 164 -1.31 7.45 33.01
C ASN A 164 -1.51 6.05 33.63
N GLN A 165 -2.64 5.85 34.31
CA GLN A 165 -3.05 4.55 34.81
C GLN A 165 -3.52 3.65 33.66
N SER A 166 -3.33 2.34 33.82
CA SER A 166 -3.73 1.37 32.81
C SER A 166 -5.21 0.99 32.94
N ILE A 167 -5.88 0.90 31.79
CA ILE A 167 -7.18 0.26 31.64
C ILE A 167 -7.07 -1.26 31.44
N PHE A 168 -5.87 -1.73 31.10
CA PHE A 168 -5.57 -3.15 30.99
C PHE A 168 -5.35 -3.71 32.40
N THR A 169 -6.13 -4.70 32.77
CA THR A 169 -6.08 -5.37 34.08
C THR A 169 -5.53 -6.80 33.99
N HIS A 170 -5.39 -7.34 32.78
CA HIS A 170 -4.81 -8.65 32.57
C HIS A 170 -3.31 -8.68 33.00
N PRO A 171 -2.91 -9.54 33.95
CA PRO A 171 -1.59 -9.46 34.60
C PRO A 171 -0.40 -9.85 33.71
N LYS A 172 -0.66 -10.46 32.55
CA LYS A 172 0.35 -10.92 31.59
C LYS A 172 0.26 -10.24 30.23
N ALA A 173 -0.63 -9.27 30.03
CA ALA A 173 -0.78 -8.66 28.71
C ALA A 173 0.47 -7.83 28.35
N LEU A 174 1.05 -8.12 27.19
CA LEU A 174 2.28 -7.50 26.70
C LEU A 174 1.99 -6.66 25.45
N LEU A 175 2.61 -5.48 25.42
CA LEU A 175 2.71 -4.65 24.23
C LEU A 175 4.16 -4.65 23.75
N TYR A 176 4.34 -4.99 22.48
CA TYR A 176 5.60 -4.85 21.75
C TYR A 176 5.41 -3.76 20.70
N VAL A 177 6.30 -2.78 20.67
CA VAL A 177 6.29 -1.68 19.69
C VAL A 177 7.57 -1.71 18.89
N GLY A 178 7.44 -1.62 17.57
CA GLY A 178 8.56 -1.60 16.64
C GLY A 178 8.42 -0.49 15.60
N SER A 179 9.52 0.22 15.31
CA SER A 179 9.65 1.06 14.13
C SER A 179 10.51 0.31 13.12
N PHE A 180 9.92 -0.09 12.00
CA PHE A 180 10.59 -0.77 10.91
C PHE A 180 11.01 0.25 9.85
N ASN A 181 12.31 0.58 9.84
CA ASN A 181 12.87 1.74 9.15
C ASN A 181 14.33 1.51 8.72
N PRO A 182 14.66 0.39 8.08
CA PRO A 182 16.04 -0.01 7.98
C PRO A 182 16.91 0.98 7.21
N ASP A 183 18.03 1.35 7.82
CA ASP A 183 19.10 2.08 7.17
C ASP A 183 19.80 1.14 6.17
N ILE A 184 19.77 1.48 4.88
CA ILE A 184 20.40 0.66 3.84
C ILE A 184 21.89 0.99 3.78
N GLU A 185 22.75 0.08 4.26
CA GLU A 185 24.16 0.07 3.88
C GLU A 185 24.34 -0.74 2.59
N LEU A 186 24.78 -0.10 1.50
CA LEU A 186 25.07 -0.79 0.24
C LEU A 186 26.49 -1.36 0.29
N ALA A 187 26.71 -2.67 0.09
CA ALA A 187 28.09 -3.12 -0.10
C ALA A 187 28.66 -2.66 -1.44
N GLN A 188 29.98 -2.63 -1.45
CA GLN A 188 30.87 -2.25 -2.54
C GLN A 188 30.62 -2.99 -3.86
N ASP A 189 29.95 -4.15 -3.86
CA ASP A 189 29.72 -4.99 -5.05
C ASP A 189 28.44 -4.65 -5.84
N LEU A 190 27.51 -3.84 -5.31
CA LEU A 190 26.29 -3.44 -6.04
C LEU A 190 26.62 -2.70 -7.35
N GLY A 191 27.69 -1.91 -7.36
CA GLY A 191 28.17 -1.23 -8.57
C GLY A 191 28.48 -2.21 -9.71
N GLN A 192 29.01 -3.40 -9.42
CA GLN A 192 29.28 -4.42 -10.44
C GLN A 192 28.01 -5.12 -10.92
N VAL A 193 27.04 -5.36 -10.03
CA VAL A 193 25.76 -6.00 -10.41
C VAL A 193 24.93 -5.05 -11.25
N VAL A 194 24.77 -3.80 -10.81
CA VAL A 194 24.05 -2.77 -11.56
C VAL A 194 24.75 -2.50 -12.89
N ASP A 195 26.07 -2.47 -12.92
CA ASP A 195 26.86 -2.39 -14.16
C ASP A 195 26.58 -3.53 -15.13
N ARG A 196 26.61 -4.80 -14.66
CA ARG A 196 26.26 -5.98 -15.46
C ARG A 196 24.84 -5.88 -15.99
N TRP A 197 23.91 -5.46 -15.15
CA TRP A 197 22.50 -5.31 -15.49
C TRP A 197 22.28 -4.25 -16.57
N ILE A 198 22.81 -3.05 -16.38
CA ILE A 198 22.67 -1.97 -17.35
C ILE A 198 23.36 -2.35 -18.67
N LYS A 199 24.56 -2.96 -18.62
CA LYS A 199 25.24 -3.45 -19.83
C LYS A 199 24.39 -4.45 -20.60
N ALA A 200 23.76 -5.40 -19.92
CA ALA A 200 22.86 -6.36 -20.54
C ALA A 200 21.64 -5.67 -21.17
N LEU A 201 21.09 -4.65 -20.51
CA LEU A 201 19.91 -3.91 -20.98
C LEU A 201 20.16 -3.07 -22.23
N VAL A 202 21.36 -2.50 -22.36
CA VAL A 202 21.67 -1.54 -23.42
C VAL A 202 22.46 -2.14 -24.58
N ALA A 203 22.93 -3.39 -24.46
CA ALA A 203 23.85 -4.00 -25.43
C ALA A 203 23.29 -4.02 -26.86
N ASP A 204 21.98 -4.19 -27.00
CA ASP A 204 21.27 -4.28 -28.28
C ASP A 204 20.44 -3.03 -28.61
N VAL A 205 20.62 -1.94 -27.85
CA VAL A 205 19.88 -0.68 -28.02
C VAL A 205 20.79 0.31 -28.76
N ASP A 206 20.33 0.89 -29.88
CA ASP A 206 21.04 1.99 -30.54
C ASP A 206 21.24 3.14 -29.52
N GLY A 207 22.38 3.84 -29.48
CA GLY A 207 22.66 4.81 -28.40
C GLY A 207 22.70 4.22 -26.96
N GLY A 208 22.73 2.89 -26.82
CA GLY A 208 22.76 2.19 -25.54
C GLY A 208 23.95 2.57 -24.65
N GLU A 209 25.08 2.98 -25.22
CA GLU A 209 26.24 3.48 -24.46
C GLU A 209 25.91 4.78 -23.68
N THR A 210 25.11 5.67 -24.26
CA THR A 210 24.67 6.93 -23.62
C THR A 210 23.69 6.65 -22.48
N ILE A 211 22.71 5.78 -22.73
CA ILE A 211 21.76 5.31 -21.73
C ILE A 211 22.49 4.60 -20.58
N TYR A 212 23.48 3.75 -20.90
CA TYR A 212 24.30 3.07 -19.90
C TYR A 212 25.07 4.04 -19.01
N LYS A 213 25.72 5.07 -19.59
CA LYS A 213 26.45 6.09 -18.82
C LYS A 213 25.51 6.86 -17.88
N ALA A 214 24.34 7.24 -18.36
CA ALA A 214 23.32 7.92 -17.57
C ALA A 214 22.84 7.08 -16.36
N ILE A 215 22.44 5.83 -16.60
CA ILE A 215 21.95 4.95 -15.53
C ILE A 215 23.09 4.59 -14.58
N SER A 216 24.31 4.39 -15.08
CA SER A 216 25.47 4.13 -14.23
C SER A 216 25.77 5.32 -13.32
N ASN A 217 25.61 6.57 -13.80
CA ASN A 217 25.73 7.76 -12.96
C ASN A 217 24.62 7.82 -11.90
N VAL A 218 23.36 7.57 -12.27
CA VAL A 218 22.24 7.51 -11.30
C VAL A 218 22.46 6.43 -10.26
N ALA A 219 22.78 5.23 -10.70
CA ALA A 219 23.09 4.11 -9.82
C ALA A 219 24.24 4.47 -8.90
N ASN A 220 25.34 5.00 -9.43
CA ASN A 220 26.47 5.43 -8.61
C ASN A 220 26.08 6.51 -7.60
N THR A 221 25.26 7.50 -7.94
CA THR A 221 24.81 8.52 -6.97
C THR A 221 23.89 7.94 -5.90
N ILE A 222 22.94 7.08 -6.28
CA ILE A 222 22.14 6.32 -5.31
C ILE A 222 23.07 5.47 -4.43
N ILE A 223 24.15 4.91 -4.99
CA ILE A 223 25.11 4.05 -4.30
C ILE A 223 26.02 4.84 -3.34
N THR A 224 26.57 5.98 -3.76
CA THR A 224 27.54 6.74 -2.97
C THR A 224 26.90 7.60 -1.89
N ASP A 225 25.63 7.99 -2.07
CA ASP A 225 24.97 8.98 -1.23
C ASP A 225 23.82 8.39 -0.37
N SER A 226 23.70 7.07 -0.27
CA SER A 226 22.65 6.38 0.51
C SER A 226 23.04 6.04 1.96
N VAL A 227 24.31 6.18 2.34
CA VAL A 227 24.76 5.98 3.73
C VAL A 227 24.87 7.34 4.42
N GLY A 228 23.80 7.75 5.11
CA GLY A 228 23.73 9.07 5.78
C GLY A 228 23.79 10.27 4.82
N GLY A 229 23.64 10.03 3.52
CA GLY A 229 23.56 11.07 2.51
C GLY A 229 22.13 11.59 2.35
N PRO A 230 21.90 12.45 1.35
CA PRO A 230 20.85 13.44 1.48
C PRO A 230 19.48 12.95 0.92
N ILE A 231 19.37 11.73 0.37
CA ILE A 231 18.11 11.10 -0.09
C ILE A 231 17.43 10.35 1.09
N PRO A 232 16.10 10.43 1.29
CA PRO A 232 15.40 9.77 2.39
C PRO A 232 15.58 8.24 2.40
N PRO A 233 15.33 7.56 3.55
CA PRO A 233 15.35 6.10 3.61
C PRO A 233 14.52 5.50 2.48
N VAL A 234 15.04 4.49 1.79
CA VAL A 234 14.37 3.93 0.62
C VAL A 234 13.15 3.10 1.04
N THR A 235 13.10 2.59 2.28
CA THR A 235 12.03 1.72 2.76
C THR A 235 11.68 1.94 4.24
N TRP A 236 10.41 1.68 4.55
CA TRP A 236 9.84 1.60 5.90
C TRP A 236 8.54 0.79 5.84
N ASN A 237 7.99 0.39 6.99
CA ASN A 237 6.66 -0.23 7.00
C ASN A 237 5.58 0.78 6.57
N HIS A 238 4.83 0.43 5.53
CA HIS A 238 3.68 1.20 5.10
C HIS A 238 2.42 0.32 4.99
N ALA A 239 2.47 -0.94 5.41
CA ALA A 239 1.27 -1.76 5.56
C ALA A 239 0.30 -1.17 6.59
N LYS A 240 -1.00 -1.34 6.37
CA LYS A 240 -2.08 -1.06 7.32
C LYS A 240 -2.83 -2.36 7.58
N ILE A 241 -2.64 -2.92 8.76
CA ILE A 241 -3.11 -4.26 9.12
C ILE A 241 -3.62 -4.21 10.56
N VAL A 242 -4.80 -4.79 10.79
CA VAL A 242 -5.17 -5.37 12.08
C VAL A 242 -5.39 -6.86 11.83
N ALA A 243 -4.54 -7.71 12.41
CA ALA A 243 -4.67 -9.16 12.31
C ALA A 243 -4.81 -9.74 13.72
N VAL A 244 -5.80 -10.61 13.91
CA VAL A 244 -6.18 -11.10 15.23
C VAL A 244 -6.35 -12.61 15.21
N ASN A 245 -5.54 -13.28 16.03
CA ASN A 245 -5.52 -14.72 16.25
C ASN A 245 -5.47 -15.59 14.97
N GLY A 246 -4.98 -15.05 13.85
CA GLY A 246 -5.06 -15.74 12.56
C GLY A 246 -6.50 -16.00 12.06
N ARG A 247 -7.49 -15.26 12.58
CA ARG A 247 -8.91 -15.44 12.24
C ARG A 247 -9.53 -14.22 11.60
N ALA A 248 -9.19 -13.02 12.03
CA ALA A 248 -9.78 -11.78 11.50
C ALA A 248 -8.69 -10.84 11.01
N LEU A 249 -8.95 -10.23 9.85
CA LEU A 249 -8.06 -9.31 9.16
C LEU A 249 -8.84 -8.06 8.76
N LEU A 250 -8.28 -6.89 9.06
CA LEU A 250 -8.58 -5.61 8.42
C LEU A 250 -7.33 -5.14 7.69
N THR A 251 -7.45 -4.76 6.43
CA THR A 251 -6.35 -4.14 5.68
C THR A 251 -6.86 -3.21 4.58
N GLY A 252 -6.05 -2.23 4.18
CA GLY A 252 -6.41 -1.29 3.13
C GLY A 252 -5.52 -0.05 3.09
N GLY A 253 -6.10 1.08 2.72
CA GLY A 253 -5.41 2.36 2.63
C GLY A 253 -5.38 3.13 3.95
N GLY A 254 -6.35 2.89 4.84
CA GLY A 254 -6.62 3.70 6.02
C GLY A 254 -5.51 3.68 7.06
N ASN A 255 -4.89 4.83 7.33
CA ASN A 255 -4.00 4.98 8.48
C ASN A 255 -4.84 5.15 9.76
N TYR A 256 -4.32 4.72 10.91
CA TYR A 256 -4.97 4.88 12.21
C TYR A 256 -4.66 6.27 12.80
N PHE A 257 -4.99 7.29 12.00
CA PHE A 257 -4.74 8.70 12.25
C PHE A 257 -6.02 9.43 12.64
N ASP A 258 -5.89 10.53 13.40
CA ASP A 258 -7.03 11.35 13.82
C ASP A 258 -7.88 11.85 12.64
N LEU A 259 -7.28 12.00 11.46
CA LEU A 259 -7.98 12.39 10.23
C LEU A 259 -8.95 11.33 9.67
N TYR A 260 -8.87 10.09 10.16
CA TYR A 260 -9.84 8.99 9.95
C TYR A 260 -10.80 8.80 11.13
N ALA A 261 -10.62 9.55 12.23
CA ALA A 261 -11.43 9.39 13.42
C ALA A 261 -12.87 9.86 13.20
N SER A 262 -13.73 9.44 14.11
CA SER A 262 -15.13 9.83 14.24
C SER A 262 -15.38 11.31 13.94
N GLY A 263 -16.39 11.58 13.10
CA GLY A 263 -16.80 12.95 12.78
C GLY A 263 -15.89 13.70 11.81
N GLN A 264 -14.79 13.11 11.33
CA GLN A 264 -13.90 13.76 10.34
C GLN A 264 -14.38 13.52 8.90
N ASP A 265 -14.43 14.59 8.12
CA ASP A 265 -14.81 14.59 6.69
C ASP A 265 -13.63 14.88 5.76
N SER A 266 -12.44 14.41 6.12
CA SER A 266 -11.19 14.96 5.58
C SER A 266 -10.69 14.26 4.32
N LEU A 267 -11.04 13.00 4.12
CA LEU A 267 -10.53 12.14 3.04
C LEU A 267 -11.50 11.02 2.70
N ILE A 268 -11.34 10.47 1.49
CA ILE A 268 -12.00 9.24 1.02
C ILE A 268 -10.95 8.11 0.98
N ASP A 269 -11.28 6.95 1.55
CA ASP A 269 -10.43 5.75 1.52
C ASP A 269 -11.27 4.46 1.52
N ASN A 270 -10.63 3.31 1.36
CA ASN A 270 -11.27 2.01 1.39
C ASN A 270 -10.39 0.92 1.97
N ASP A 271 -10.95 0.20 2.95
CA ASP A 271 -10.35 -0.99 3.55
C ASP A 271 -11.27 -2.20 3.35
N ILE A 272 -10.73 -3.40 3.57
CA ILE A 272 -11.47 -4.66 3.53
C ILE A 272 -11.29 -5.43 4.83
N THR A 273 -12.37 -6.07 5.28
CA THR A 273 -12.34 -7.07 6.36
C THR A 273 -12.48 -8.49 5.81
N VAL A 274 -11.70 -9.42 6.37
CA VAL A 274 -11.70 -10.84 5.99
C VAL A 274 -11.69 -11.68 7.26
N LEU A 275 -12.57 -12.69 7.31
CA LEU A 275 -12.60 -13.65 8.38
C LEU A 275 -12.07 -15.00 7.85
N GLY A 276 -10.83 -15.34 8.20
CA GLY A 276 -10.16 -16.60 7.90
C GLY A 276 -8.64 -16.49 7.78
N ASP A 277 -8.04 -17.51 7.14
CA ASP A 277 -6.60 -17.72 7.04
C ASP A 277 -5.80 -16.59 6.37
N ALA A 278 -6.44 -15.64 5.69
CA ALA A 278 -5.78 -14.41 5.25
C ALA A 278 -5.14 -13.66 6.44
N ALA A 279 -5.73 -13.73 7.64
CA ALA A 279 -5.16 -13.18 8.86
C ALA A 279 -3.87 -13.89 9.28
N VAL A 280 -3.73 -15.21 9.06
CA VAL A 280 -2.47 -15.94 9.28
C VAL A 280 -1.38 -15.39 8.35
N THR A 281 -1.71 -15.12 7.09
CA THR A 281 -0.73 -14.53 6.16
C THR A 281 -0.30 -13.12 6.58
N ALA A 282 -1.24 -12.31 7.10
CA ALA A 282 -0.92 -11.00 7.65
C ALA A 282 -0.01 -11.09 8.88
N HIS A 283 -0.23 -12.07 9.77
CA HIS A 283 0.68 -12.35 10.89
C HIS A 283 2.07 -12.81 10.41
N ASN A 284 2.16 -13.65 9.38
CA ASN A 284 3.46 -14.07 8.82
C ASN A 284 4.22 -12.88 8.19
N TYR A 285 3.51 -11.96 7.54
CA TYR A 285 4.09 -10.70 7.07
C TYR A 285 4.62 -9.87 8.26
N ALA A 286 3.85 -9.79 9.36
CA ALA A 286 4.32 -9.12 10.57
C ALA A 286 5.53 -9.82 11.20
N ASP A 287 5.53 -11.15 11.26
CA ASP A 287 6.67 -11.98 11.71
C ASP A 287 7.92 -11.71 10.89
N TYR A 288 7.79 -11.50 9.58
CA TYR A 288 8.91 -11.14 8.72
C TYR A 288 9.54 -9.80 9.14
N LEU A 289 8.74 -8.78 9.47
CA LEU A 289 9.25 -7.50 9.99
C LEU A 289 9.78 -7.63 11.43
N TRP A 290 9.12 -8.40 12.29
CA TRP A 290 9.58 -8.62 13.66
C TRP A 290 10.84 -9.48 13.73
N GLY A 291 11.02 -10.41 12.78
CA GLY A 291 12.25 -11.18 12.63
C GLY A 291 13.46 -10.26 12.50
N TYR A 292 13.32 -9.20 11.70
CA TYR A 292 14.31 -8.13 11.58
C TYR A 292 14.47 -7.33 12.89
N LEU A 293 13.37 -6.84 13.47
CA LEU A 293 13.44 -6.04 14.70
C LEU A 293 14.04 -6.82 15.89
N ASN A 294 13.84 -8.13 15.92
CA ASN A 294 14.39 -9.03 16.94
C ASN A 294 15.87 -9.36 16.73
N SER A 295 16.40 -9.30 15.51
CA SER A 295 17.81 -9.63 15.25
C SER A 295 18.82 -8.59 15.78
N ASN A 296 18.34 -7.54 16.45
CA ASN A 296 19.15 -6.58 17.21
C ASN A 296 20.32 -6.03 16.38
N HIS A 297 20.00 -5.37 15.26
CA HIS A 297 20.92 -4.67 14.32
C HIS A 297 21.72 -3.51 14.96
N GLN A 298 21.78 -3.47 16.30
CA GLN A 298 22.46 -2.48 17.12
C GLN A 298 23.96 -2.45 16.79
N GLY A 299 24.30 -1.50 15.92
CA GLY A 299 25.65 -1.28 15.44
C GLY A 299 25.70 -0.49 14.15
N TYR A 300 24.68 -0.63 13.29
CA TYR A 300 24.61 0.04 11.98
C TYR A 300 23.23 0.63 11.66
N ASP A 301 22.13 -0.09 11.92
CA ASP A 301 20.76 0.45 11.78
C ASP A 301 20.33 1.18 13.05
N ASN A 302 20.25 2.51 13.00
CA ASN A 302 19.81 3.33 14.12
C ASN A 302 18.34 3.75 14.00
N ALA A 303 17.76 3.59 12.81
CA ALA A 303 16.41 4.03 12.48
C ALA A 303 15.37 2.97 12.86
N SER A 304 15.69 1.68 12.75
CA SER A 304 14.81 0.62 13.26
C SER A 304 15.06 0.32 14.73
N GLN A 305 14.03 0.44 15.56
CA GLN A 305 14.12 0.14 16.99
C GLN A 305 12.83 -0.45 17.50
N ALA A 306 12.92 -1.19 18.60
CA ALA A 306 11.76 -1.80 19.23
C ALA A 306 11.91 -1.90 20.74
N TRP A 307 10.77 -1.91 21.41
CA TRP A 307 10.66 -2.04 22.86
C TRP A 307 9.39 -2.79 23.29
N SER A 308 9.36 -3.24 24.53
CA SER A 308 8.19 -3.90 25.12
C SER A 308 7.82 -3.33 26.49
N THR A 309 6.57 -3.57 26.92
CA THR A 309 6.09 -3.29 28.27
C THR A 309 4.90 -4.18 28.64
N LEU A 310 4.67 -4.35 29.95
CA LEU A 310 3.42 -4.92 30.47
C LEU A 310 2.33 -3.85 30.43
N LEU A 311 1.22 -4.16 29.75
CA LEU A 311 0.11 -3.23 29.60
C LEU A 311 -0.56 -2.90 30.94
N SER A 312 -0.58 -3.84 31.91
CA SER A 312 -1.20 -3.63 33.22
C SER A 312 -0.45 -2.65 34.13
N ASN A 313 0.79 -2.30 33.79
CA ASN A 313 1.56 -1.32 34.55
C ASN A 313 1.12 0.11 34.16
N PRO A 314 1.38 1.11 35.02
CA PRO A 314 1.33 2.51 34.60
C PRO A 314 2.21 2.74 33.36
N ALA A 315 1.90 3.77 32.57
CA ALA A 315 2.64 4.05 31.35
C ALA A 315 4.16 4.10 31.60
N PRO A 316 4.97 3.45 30.75
CA PRO A 316 6.41 3.38 30.95
C PRO A 316 7.08 4.75 30.72
N GLU A 317 8.02 5.13 31.59
CA GLU A 317 8.92 6.28 31.35
C GLU A 317 9.99 5.96 30.30
N GLY A 318 10.25 4.67 30.06
CA GLY A 318 11.15 4.12 29.04
C GLY A 318 10.78 2.65 28.74
N GLY A 319 10.93 2.22 27.49
CA GLY A 319 10.58 0.86 27.06
C GLY A 319 11.71 -0.13 27.39
N ILE A 320 11.37 -1.42 27.50
CA ILE A 320 12.38 -2.49 27.62
C ILE A 320 12.92 -2.81 26.23
N PRO A 321 14.21 -2.61 25.92
CA PRO A 321 14.75 -2.95 24.61
C PRO A 321 14.64 -4.45 24.31
N LEU A 322 14.27 -4.81 23.08
CA LEU A 322 14.05 -6.22 22.71
C LEU A 322 15.28 -7.13 22.80
N ALA A 323 16.49 -6.57 22.83
CA ALA A 323 17.72 -7.34 23.04
C ALA A 323 17.69 -8.20 24.32
N GLN A 324 16.81 -7.87 25.28
CA GLN A 324 16.62 -8.62 26.53
C GLN A 324 15.41 -9.57 26.50
N ASP A 325 14.40 -9.26 25.69
CA ASP A 325 13.15 -10.02 25.57
C ASP A 325 12.55 -9.82 24.16
N PRO A 326 12.86 -10.72 23.20
CA PRO A 326 12.43 -10.55 21.81
C PRO A 326 10.90 -10.65 21.70
N ALA A 327 10.32 -9.93 20.74
CA ALA A 327 8.90 -10.05 20.45
C ALA A 327 8.57 -11.50 20.01
N PRO A 328 7.51 -12.13 20.54
CA PRO A 328 7.12 -13.46 20.11
C PRO A 328 6.67 -13.43 18.64
N MET A 329 6.99 -14.49 17.90
CA MET A 329 6.43 -14.74 16.56
C MET A 329 5.02 -15.32 16.68
N PHE A 330 4.23 -15.19 15.62
CA PHE A 330 2.88 -15.75 15.59
C PHE A 330 2.93 -17.30 15.67
N PRO A 331 2.26 -17.91 16.65
CA PRO A 331 2.18 -19.36 16.81
C PRO A 331 1.58 -20.09 15.60
N THR A 332 2.34 -21.03 15.04
CA THR A 332 1.93 -21.84 13.89
C THR A 332 0.77 -22.80 14.16
N ASP A 333 0.49 -23.09 15.43
CA ASP A 333 -0.58 -24.00 15.90
C ASP A 333 -1.85 -23.26 16.31
N THR A 334 -1.96 -21.96 16.00
CA THR A 334 -3.16 -21.18 16.27
C THR A 334 -4.38 -21.78 15.54
N PRO A 335 -5.51 -22.03 16.24
CA PRO A 335 -6.71 -22.52 15.59
C PRO A 335 -7.23 -21.51 14.56
N GLY A 336 -7.15 -21.85 13.28
CA GLY A 336 -7.64 -21.04 12.17
C GLY A 336 -9.16 -21.11 12.00
N LEU A 337 -9.68 -20.25 11.14
CA LEU A 337 -11.10 -20.21 10.75
C LEU A 337 -11.22 -20.38 9.23
N THR A 338 -11.03 -21.61 8.76
CA THR A 338 -11.02 -21.94 7.32
C THR A 338 -12.43 -22.10 6.77
N GLY A 339 -12.64 -21.64 5.54
CA GLY A 339 -13.84 -21.93 4.75
C GLY A 339 -13.50 -22.16 3.29
N ASP A 340 -14.38 -21.74 2.38
CA ASP A 340 -14.25 -21.96 0.93
C ASP A 340 -14.03 -20.65 0.13
N VAL A 341 -13.88 -19.51 0.80
CA VAL A 341 -13.73 -18.20 0.12
C VAL A 341 -12.25 -17.92 -0.19
N PRO A 342 -11.84 -17.91 -1.46
CA PRO A 342 -10.44 -17.78 -1.82
C PRO A 342 -9.98 -16.32 -1.73
N VAL A 343 -8.85 -16.08 -1.06
CA VAL A 343 -8.21 -14.76 -0.98
C VAL A 343 -6.72 -14.93 -1.24
N LEU A 344 -6.17 -14.15 -2.18
CA LEU A 344 -4.74 -14.11 -2.44
C LEU A 344 -4.15 -12.89 -1.75
N ALA A 345 -3.53 -13.10 -0.60
CA ALA A 345 -2.75 -12.06 0.05
C ALA A 345 -1.42 -11.88 -0.72
N LEU A 346 -1.05 -10.63 -0.98
CA LEU A 346 0.19 -10.26 -1.63
C LEU A 346 0.86 -9.14 -0.86
N SER A 347 2.18 -9.08 -0.96
CA SER A 347 2.96 -8.04 -0.32
C SER A 347 3.99 -7.47 -1.27
N LYS A 348 4.54 -6.34 -0.85
CA LYS A 348 5.83 -5.87 -1.32
C LYS A 348 6.74 -5.80 -0.10
N ILE A 349 7.83 -6.54 -0.16
CA ILE A 349 8.81 -6.69 0.90
C ILE A 349 10.22 -6.42 0.39
N GLY A 350 11.15 -6.12 1.30
CA GLY A 350 12.52 -5.80 0.91
C GLY A 350 13.49 -6.95 0.66
N ASN A 351 13.07 -8.17 0.98
CA ASN A 351 13.91 -9.37 0.96
C ASN A 351 15.24 -9.18 1.71
N PHE A 352 15.13 -9.19 3.05
CA PHE A 352 16.22 -8.90 3.97
C PHE A 352 17.31 -9.97 3.86
N ASN A 353 18.52 -9.54 3.47
CA ASN A 353 19.67 -10.43 3.36
C ASN A 353 20.86 -9.86 4.17
N PRO A 354 20.82 -9.92 5.51
CA PRO A 354 21.86 -9.32 6.37
C PRO A 354 23.24 -9.98 6.23
N ALA A 355 23.34 -11.15 5.56
CA ALA A 355 24.60 -11.82 5.24
C ALA A 355 25.03 -11.62 3.77
N GLY A 356 24.21 -10.95 2.97
CA GLY A 356 24.45 -10.68 1.56
C GLY A 356 25.32 -9.45 1.35
N ALA A 357 25.76 -9.25 0.09
CA ALA A 357 26.43 -8.00 -0.29
C ALA A 357 25.47 -6.80 -0.18
N ILE A 358 24.16 -6.99 -0.28
CA ILE A 358 23.22 -5.89 -0.07
C ILE A 358 22.20 -6.40 0.93
N GLU A 359 21.98 -5.64 2.00
CA GLU A 359 21.01 -6.02 3.02
C GLU A 359 19.55 -5.88 2.51
N TYR A 360 19.33 -4.94 1.57
CA TYR A 360 18.02 -4.60 0.96
C TYR A 360 18.04 -4.50 -0.58
N PRO A 361 18.39 -5.58 -1.29
CA PRO A 361 18.62 -5.50 -2.72
C PRO A 361 17.33 -5.26 -3.52
N ALA A 362 16.17 -5.72 -3.04
CA ALA A 362 14.93 -5.65 -3.81
C ALA A 362 14.45 -4.20 -4.04
N GLN A 363 14.46 -3.37 -2.99
CA GLN A 363 14.07 -1.96 -3.11
C GLN A 363 14.98 -1.15 -4.01
N VAL A 364 16.29 -1.32 -3.83
CA VAL A 364 17.28 -0.55 -4.57
C VAL A 364 17.18 -0.83 -6.05
N LEU A 365 17.06 -2.11 -6.43
CA LEU A 365 16.86 -2.51 -7.82
C LEU A 365 15.55 -1.96 -8.38
N THR A 366 14.46 -2.00 -7.59
CA THR A 366 13.18 -1.42 -7.99
C THR A 366 13.31 0.10 -8.22
N ALA A 367 14.02 0.81 -7.35
CA ALA A 367 14.26 2.24 -7.46
C ALA A 367 15.06 2.63 -8.70
N ILE A 368 16.17 1.93 -8.96
CA ILE A 368 17.00 2.16 -10.15
C ILE A 368 16.18 1.87 -11.42
N ARG A 369 15.37 0.79 -11.42
CA ARG A 369 14.47 0.46 -12.54
C ARG A 369 13.44 1.56 -12.80
N ASP A 370 12.82 2.09 -11.75
CA ASP A 370 11.83 3.16 -11.89
C ASP A 370 12.46 4.45 -12.44
N ILE A 371 13.66 4.79 -11.99
CA ILE A 371 14.40 5.97 -12.48
C ILE A 371 14.84 5.77 -13.93
N LEU A 372 15.38 4.58 -14.27
CA LEU A 372 15.70 4.20 -15.66
C LEU A 372 14.56 4.52 -16.61
N TYR A 373 13.33 4.14 -16.25
CA TYR A 373 12.16 4.41 -17.10
C TYR A 373 11.89 5.90 -17.27
N GLN A 374 12.14 6.73 -16.25
CA GLN A 374 12.01 8.19 -16.38
C GLN A 374 13.02 8.75 -17.37
N LEU A 375 14.26 8.27 -17.32
CA LEU A 375 15.33 8.73 -18.22
C LEU A 375 15.07 8.31 -19.66
N VAL A 376 14.66 7.06 -19.87
CA VAL A 376 14.27 6.56 -21.20
C VAL A 376 13.10 7.37 -21.74
N TRP A 377 12.11 7.68 -20.89
CA TRP A 377 11.01 8.54 -21.30
C TRP A 377 11.48 9.93 -21.70
N ALA A 378 12.34 10.57 -20.91
CA ALA A 378 12.78 11.93 -21.18
C ALA A 378 13.59 12.04 -22.48
N GLU A 379 14.39 11.02 -22.79
CA GLU A 379 15.27 10.96 -23.96
C GLU A 379 14.55 10.46 -25.22
N LYS A 380 13.93 9.27 -25.14
CA LYS A 380 13.26 8.59 -26.26
C LYS A 380 12.02 7.82 -25.77
N PRO A 381 10.85 8.50 -25.61
CA PRO A 381 9.61 7.89 -25.14
C PRO A 381 9.20 6.61 -25.90
N THR A 382 9.46 6.56 -27.21
CA THR A 382 9.08 5.43 -28.07
C THR A 382 9.82 4.13 -27.74
N TRP A 383 10.96 4.20 -27.05
CA TRP A 383 11.71 3.02 -26.63
C TRP A 383 11.19 2.41 -25.33
N LEU A 384 10.39 3.16 -24.56
CA LEU A 384 9.99 2.74 -23.24
C LEU A 384 9.30 1.36 -23.21
N PRO A 385 8.33 1.02 -24.07
CA PRO A 385 7.71 -0.32 -24.05
C PRO A 385 8.72 -1.45 -24.28
N PHE A 386 9.71 -1.22 -25.16
CA PHE A 386 10.78 -2.17 -25.41
C PHE A 386 11.72 -2.32 -24.21
N ILE A 387 12.13 -1.21 -23.59
CA ILE A 387 13.01 -1.24 -22.41
C ILE A 387 12.30 -1.92 -21.23
N VAL A 388 11.02 -1.64 -20.98
CA VAL A 388 10.24 -2.30 -19.91
C VAL A 388 10.15 -3.81 -20.15
N GLU A 389 10.01 -4.26 -21.40
CA GLU A 389 10.07 -5.68 -21.74
C GLU A 389 11.46 -6.29 -21.50
N LEU A 390 12.54 -5.59 -21.89
CA LEU A 390 13.93 -6.01 -21.65
C LEU A 390 14.30 -6.09 -20.16
N THR A 391 13.70 -5.23 -19.35
CA THR A 391 13.87 -5.15 -17.89
C THR A 391 12.79 -5.92 -17.11
N SER A 392 12.00 -6.76 -17.80
CA SER A 392 10.96 -7.55 -17.15
C SER A 392 11.55 -8.55 -16.16
N ASP A 393 10.79 -8.88 -15.11
CA ASP A 393 11.26 -9.74 -14.03
C ASP A 393 11.80 -11.09 -14.55
N LYS A 394 11.11 -11.67 -15.53
CA LYS A 394 11.51 -12.92 -16.19
C LYS A 394 12.85 -12.84 -16.92
N ARG A 395 13.17 -11.71 -17.55
CA ARG A 395 14.45 -11.56 -18.27
C ARG A 395 15.61 -11.32 -17.32
N LEU A 396 15.32 -10.78 -16.14
CA LEU A 396 16.31 -10.42 -15.15
C LEU A 396 16.48 -11.48 -14.05
N GLU A 397 15.75 -12.60 -14.13
CA GLU A 397 15.74 -13.68 -13.13
C GLU A 397 17.15 -14.08 -12.68
N SER A 398 18.06 -14.43 -13.60
CA SER A 398 19.43 -14.81 -13.26
C SER A 398 20.23 -13.68 -12.59
N THR A 399 19.96 -12.43 -12.95
CA THR A 399 20.62 -11.26 -12.35
C THR A 399 20.10 -11.04 -10.92
N PHE A 400 18.82 -11.30 -10.68
CA PHE A 400 18.24 -11.24 -9.35
C PHE A 400 18.73 -12.38 -8.45
N GLU A 401 18.84 -13.60 -8.98
CA GLU A 401 19.43 -14.74 -8.26
C GLU A 401 20.86 -14.47 -7.79
N ASP A 402 21.69 -13.83 -8.62
CA ASP A 402 23.07 -13.45 -8.29
C ASP A 402 23.19 -12.57 -7.02
N VAL A 403 22.15 -11.81 -6.69
CA VAL A 403 22.08 -10.96 -5.47
C VAL A 403 21.06 -11.46 -4.46
N GLY A 404 20.56 -12.69 -4.64
CA GLY A 404 19.61 -13.32 -3.74
C GLY A 404 18.23 -12.66 -3.74
N VAL A 405 17.84 -11.97 -4.81
CA VAL A 405 16.51 -11.37 -4.98
C VAL A 405 15.58 -12.31 -5.72
N SER A 406 14.38 -12.49 -5.17
CA SER A 406 13.23 -13.07 -5.88
C SER A 406 12.30 -11.92 -6.30
N PRO A 407 11.86 -11.80 -7.57
CA PRO A 407 10.89 -10.79 -7.97
C PRO A 407 9.54 -10.86 -7.23
N ALA A 408 9.22 -12.00 -6.61
CA ALA A 408 8.08 -12.06 -5.69
C ALA A 408 8.23 -11.15 -4.46
N SER A 409 9.40 -10.55 -4.22
CA SER A 409 9.58 -9.48 -3.22
C SER A 409 8.71 -8.26 -3.54
N TRP A 410 8.34 -8.01 -4.79
CA TRP A 410 7.36 -6.97 -5.17
C TRP A 410 6.10 -7.57 -5.81
N ALA A 411 5.66 -8.72 -5.30
CA ALA A 411 4.53 -9.49 -5.82
C ALA A 411 3.26 -8.63 -5.99
N SER A 412 2.92 -7.79 -5.02
CA SER A 412 1.76 -6.89 -5.11
C SER A 412 1.80 -5.97 -6.36
N ARG A 413 2.95 -5.32 -6.61
CA ARG A 413 3.15 -4.46 -7.78
C ARG A 413 3.07 -5.27 -9.09
N ALA A 414 3.78 -6.39 -9.15
CA ALA A 414 3.81 -7.25 -10.34
C ALA A 414 2.42 -7.80 -10.67
N ALA A 415 1.68 -8.26 -9.66
CA ALA A 415 0.31 -8.74 -9.79
C ALA A 415 -0.62 -7.66 -10.32
N ARG A 416 -0.56 -6.43 -9.80
CA ARG A 416 -1.36 -5.31 -10.30
C ARG A 416 -1.13 -5.06 -11.78
N ALA A 417 0.12 -4.91 -12.20
CA ALA A 417 0.46 -4.69 -13.61
C ALA A 417 -0.04 -5.86 -14.48
N GLN A 418 0.16 -7.10 -14.02
CA GLN A 418 -0.26 -8.30 -14.74
C GLN A 418 -1.78 -8.36 -14.92
N VAL A 419 -2.57 -8.19 -13.85
CA VAL A 419 -4.03 -8.26 -13.92
C VAL A 419 -4.58 -7.16 -14.82
N VAL A 420 -4.12 -5.91 -14.64
CA VAL A 420 -4.53 -4.76 -15.48
C VAL A 420 -4.22 -5.03 -16.95
N SER A 421 -3.03 -5.54 -17.27
CA SER A 421 -2.65 -5.82 -18.66
C SER A 421 -3.50 -6.90 -19.36
N GLN A 422 -4.26 -7.69 -18.60
CA GLN A 422 -5.12 -8.76 -19.10
C GLN A 422 -6.62 -8.43 -19.08
N ALA A 423 -6.99 -7.19 -18.75
CA ALA A 423 -8.38 -6.76 -18.77
C ALA A 423 -9.04 -7.00 -20.13
N GLN A 424 -10.29 -7.44 -20.12
CA GLN A 424 -11.08 -7.75 -21.31
C GLN A 424 -12.22 -6.76 -21.55
N ASP A 425 -12.77 -6.22 -20.47
CA ASP A 425 -13.98 -5.41 -20.44
C ASP A 425 -13.69 -4.02 -19.86
N TYR A 426 -13.13 -3.96 -18.66
CA TYR A 426 -12.84 -2.70 -17.98
C TYR A 426 -11.80 -2.84 -16.88
N VAL A 427 -11.27 -1.69 -16.47
CA VAL A 427 -10.38 -1.55 -15.31
C VAL A 427 -10.84 -0.36 -14.49
N PHE A 428 -10.99 -0.51 -13.19
CA PHE A 428 -11.14 0.61 -12.25
C PHE A 428 -9.87 0.75 -11.41
N LEU A 429 -9.30 1.96 -11.39
CA LEU A 429 -8.19 2.34 -10.54
C LEU A 429 -8.66 3.49 -9.65
N SER A 430 -8.78 3.25 -8.34
CA SER A 430 -9.00 4.31 -7.35
C SER A 430 -7.73 4.45 -6.53
N GLN A 431 -7.02 5.57 -6.70
CA GLN A 431 -5.67 5.74 -6.18
C GLN A 431 -5.51 7.14 -5.58
N ALA A 432 -4.71 7.28 -4.52
CA ALA A 432 -4.34 8.60 -4.01
C ALA A 432 -3.71 9.47 -5.12
N MET A 433 -2.74 8.90 -5.82
CA MET A 433 -2.09 9.48 -6.99
C MET A 433 -1.48 8.35 -7.82
N LEU A 434 -1.12 8.63 -9.07
CA LEU A 434 -0.37 7.68 -9.91
C LEU A 434 1.11 8.00 -9.97
N VAL A 435 1.54 9.19 -9.57
CA VAL A 435 2.92 9.65 -9.75
C VAL A 435 3.54 9.99 -8.42
N ASN A 436 4.74 9.48 -8.18
CA ASN A 436 5.48 9.84 -6.99
C ASN A 436 6.17 11.18 -7.20
N TRP A 437 5.65 12.20 -6.54
CA TRP A 437 6.25 13.53 -6.47
C TRP A 437 6.91 13.81 -5.10
N VAL A 438 6.82 12.89 -4.14
CA VAL A 438 7.25 13.10 -2.74
C VAL A 438 8.74 13.45 -2.64
N LEU A 439 9.56 12.97 -3.58
CA LEU A 439 10.99 13.29 -3.64
C LEU A 439 11.30 14.66 -4.25
N VAL A 440 10.41 15.22 -5.08
CA VAL A 440 10.61 16.51 -5.78
C VAL A 440 10.97 17.68 -4.85
N PRO A 441 10.32 17.89 -3.69
CA PRO A 441 10.71 18.97 -2.79
C PRO A 441 12.03 18.71 -2.01
N VAL A 442 12.58 17.50 -2.06
CA VAL A 442 13.79 17.16 -1.29
C VAL A 442 15.02 17.78 -1.96
N THR A 443 15.75 18.62 -1.23
CA THR A 443 16.91 19.39 -1.76
C THR A 443 18.00 18.51 -2.39
N SER A 444 18.22 17.32 -1.85
CA SER A 444 19.16 16.34 -2.38
C SER A 444 18.76 15.80 -3.74
N TRP A 445 17.50 15.42 -3.86
CA TRP A 445 16.89 14.92 -5.07
C TRP A 445 16.92 15.99 -6.16
N GLN A 446 16.64 17.25 -5.81
CA GLN A 446 16.76 18.37 -6.74
C GLN A 446 18.19 18.52 -7.31
N LYS A 447 19.22 18.36 -6.47
CA LYS A 447 20.62 18.39 -6.93
C LYS A 447 20.93 17.22 -7.88
N LEU A 448 20.49 16.02 -7.52
CA LEU A 448 20.64 14.83 -8.36
C LEU A 448 19.95 15.01 -9.73
N VAL A 449 18.68 15.43 -9.73
CA VAL A 449 17.92 15.69 -10.96
C VAL A 449 18.59 16.76 -11.82
N ALA A 450 19.08 17.85 -11.22
CA ALA A 450 19.80 18.90 -11.95
C ALA A 450 21.10 18.38 -12.58
N GLN A 451 21.84 17.53 -11.87
CA GLN A 451 23.04 16.89 -12.40
C GLN A 451 22.71 15.96 -13.58
N ILE A 452 21.72 15.08 -13.42
CA ILE A 452 21.27 14.16 -14.48
C ILE A 452 20.84 14.93 -15.73
N ASN A 453 20.01 15.97 -15.56
CA ASN A 453 19.56 16.81 -16.67
C ASN A 453 20.74 17.46 -17.40
N SER A 454 21.75 17.94 -16.66
CA SER A 454 22.97 18.51 -17.24
C SER A 454 23.83 17.47 -17.98
N ASP A 455 23.96 16.27 -17.43
CA ASP A 455 24.82 15.21 -17.98
C ASP A 455 24.21 14.58 -19.24
N MET A 456 22.88 14.50 -19.31
CA MET A 456 22.14 13.85 -20.40
C MET A 456 21.56 14.83 -21.44
N ASP A 457 21.56 16.13 -21.16
CA ASP A 457 20.84 17.15 -21.97
C ASP A 457 19.33 16.87 -22.08
N ILE A 458 18.71 16.50 -20.95
CA ILE A 458 17.26 16.26 -20.83
C ILE A 458 16.59 17.23 -19.85
N ASN A 459 15.26 17.22 -19.80
CA ASN A 459 14.47 18.05 -18.89
C ASN A 459 13.51 17.20 -18.05
N TRP A 460 14.07 16.32 -17.21
CA TRP A 460 13.27 15.55 -16.25
C TRP A 460 12.90 16.43 -15.04
N ASP A 461 11.63 16.39 -14.65
CA ASP A 461 11.06 17.16 -13.53
C ASP A 461 11.28 16.50 -12.15
N GLY A 462 11.96 15.35 -12.11
CA GLY A 462 12.21 14.60 -10.90
C GLY A 462 11.02 13.79 -10.38
N LYS A 463 9.88 13.78 -11.07
CA LYS A 463 8.74 12.92 -10.72
C LYS A 463 8.99 11.50 -11.20
N ILE A 464 8.50 10.51 -10.45
CA ILE A 464 8.63 9.09 -10.82
C ILE A 464 7.26 8.54 -11.23
N TRP A 465 7.11 8.28 -12.53
CA TRP A 465 5.92 7.70 -13.15
C TRP A 465 5.96 6.15 -13.14
N PRO A 466 4.83 5.45 -12.92
CA PRO A 466 4.76 3.99 -12.89
C PRO A 466 4.62 3.43 -14.31
N PHE A 467 5.69 3.53 -15.10
CA PHE A 467 5.61 3.22 -16.53
C PHE A 467 5.23 1.76 -16.85
N ASP A 468 5.55 0.81 -15.98
CA ASP A 468 5.07 -0.57 -16.07
C ASP A 468 3.54 -0.67 -15.96
N LEU A 469 2.94 0.09 -15.03
CA LEU A 469 1.48 0.20 -14.93
C LEU A 469 0.88 0.97 -16.11
N LEU A 470 1.50 2.06 -16.57
CA LEU A 470 1.00 2.82 -17.73
C LEU A 470 1.01 1.99 -19.01
N ILE A 471 2.03 1.15 -19.21
CA ILE A 471 2.07 0.17 -20.31
C ILE A 471 0.96 -0.89 -20.14
N SER A 472 0.73 -1.36 -18.92
CA SER A 472 -0.34 -2.31 -18.63
C SER A 472 -1.72 -1.71 -18.93
N ILE A 473 -1.94 -0.44 -18.58
CA ILE A 473 -3.13 0.33 -18.95
C ILE A 473 -3.26 0.45 -20.47
N ALA A 474 -2.19 0.77 -21.20
CA ALA A 474 -2.23 0.85 -22.65
C ALA A 474 -2.57 -0.51 -23.32
N LYS A 475 -2.06 -1.62 -22.77
CA LYS A 475 -2.42 -2.98 -23.19
C LYS A 475 -3.90 -3.28 -22.91
N ALA A 476 -4.41 -2.88 -21.75
CA ALA A 476 -5.82 -3.00 -21.39
C ALA A 476 -6.70 -2.24 -22.39
N ILE A 477 -6.41 -0.96 -22.65
CA ILE A 477 -7.13 -0.12 -23.61
C ILE A 477 -7.16 -0.76 -25.00
N THR A 478 -6.01 -1.27 -25.46
CA THR A 478 -5.89 -1.94 -26.77
C THR A 478 -6.80 -3.18 -26.84
N THR A 479 -6.81 -3.99 -25.78
CA THR A 479 -7.62 -5.21 -25.69
C THR A 479 -9.11 -4.91 -25.62
N ILE A 480 -9.50 -3.96 -24.76
CA ILE A 480 -10.89 -3.50 -24.61
C ILE A 480 -11.40 -2.92 -25.94
N GLU A 481 -10.61 -2.07 -26.61
CA GLU A 481 -10.99 -1.53 -27.91
C GLU A 481 -11.14 -2.63 -28.97
N HIS A 482 -10.26 -3.64 -28.97
CA HIS A 482 -10.39 -4.76 -29.89
C HIS A 482 -11.68 -5.55 -29.66
N ASN A 483 -12.00 -5.85 -28.38
CA ASN A 483 -13.16 -6.63 -27.99
C ASN A 483 -14.48 -5.87 -28.19
N HIS A 484 -14.47 -4.56 -27.97
CA HIS A 484 -15.66 -3.69 -27.94
C HIS A 484 -15.62 -2.61 -29.02
N LYS A 485 -15.01 -2.92 -30.18
CA LYS A 485 -14.85 -1.95 -31.28
C LYS A 485 -16.22 -1.50 -31.79
N GLY A 486 -16.46 -0.19 -31.75
CA GLY A 486 -17.74 0.39 -32.19
C GLY A 486 -18.90 0.16 -31.23
N ASP A 487 -18.66 -0.44 -30.05
CA ASP A 487 -19.64 -0.49 -28.97
C ASP A 487 -19.73 0.90 -28.30
N PRO A 488 -20.89 1.56 -28.32
CA PRO A 488 -21.07 2.86 -27.66
C PRO A 488 -21.16 2.75 -26.14
N ASP A 489 -21.18 1.55 -25.55
CA ASP A 489 -21.22 1.38 -24.10
C ASP A 489 -19.97 2.02 -23.45
N PRO A 490 -20.14 3.12 -22.69
CA PRO A 490 -19.02 3.78 -22.05
C PRO A 490 -18.41 2.91 -20.95
N SER A 491 -19.14 1.92 -20.39
CA SER A 491 -18.69 1.05 -19.30
C SER A 491 -17.48 0.18 -19.67
N LYS A 492 -17.22 0.03 -20.98
CA LYS A 492 -16.07 -0.73 -21.51
C LYS A 492 -14.86 0.17 -21.66
N ALA A 493 -14.21 0.50 -20.55
CA ALA A 493 -13.10 1.45 -20.53
C ALA A 493 -12.15 1.21 -19.34
N VAL A 494 -11.01 1.88 -19.35
CA VAL A 494 -10.19 2.10 -18.16
C VAL A 494 -10.65 3.38 -17.48
N TYR A 495 -11.05 3.26 -16.23
CA TYR A 495 -11.46 4.37 -15.38
C TYR A 495 -10.43 4.59 -14.27
N ILE A 496 -10.05 5.86 -14.08
CA ILE A 496 -9.10 6.25 -13.05
C ILE A 496 -9.70 7.37 -12.22
N MET A 497 -9.79 7.13 -10.91
CA MET A 497 -10.09 8.14 -9.92
C MET A 497 -8.80 8.45 -9.13
N VAL A 498 -8.36 9.69 -9.18
CA VAL A 498 -7.21 10.19 -8.39
C VAL A 498 -7.62 11.29 -7.42
N SER A 499 -6.75 11.61 -6.48
CA SER A 499 -6.99 12.71 -5.56
C SER A 499 -7.09 14.07 -6.28
N GLN A 500 -7.59 15.06 -5.56
CA GLN A 500 -7.61 16.46 -5.97
C GLN A 500 -6.21 16.93 -6.41
N PHE A 501 -6.21 17.88 -7.35
CA PHE A 501 -4.98 18.50 -7.84
C PHE A 501 -4.42 19.47 -6.78
N ALA A 502 -3.13 19.40 -6.53
CA ALA A 502 -2.42 20.41 -5.75
C ALA A 502 -2.31 21.70 -6.55
N SER A 503 -2.70 22.84 -5.98
CA SER A 503 -2.56 24.10 -6.70
C SER A 503 -1.07 24.42 -6.91
N PRO A 504 -0.66 24.94 -8.08
CA PRO A 504 0.71 25.41 -8.30
C PRO A 504 1.14 26.53 -7.34
N THR A 505 0.18 27.17 -6.67
CA THR A 505 0.43 28.21 -5.65
C THR A 505 0.52 27.64 -4.23
N ASP A 506 0.28 26.34 -4.03
CA ASP A 506 0.40 25.73 -2.72
C ASP A 506 1.89 25.71 -2.33
N PRO A 507 2.27 26.31 -1.18
CA PRO A 507 3.68 26.43 -0.76
C PRO A 507 4.37 25.08 -0.51
N GLY A 508 3.59 24.00 -0.50
CA GLY A 508 3.96 22.62 -0.70
C GLY A 508 2.67 21.81 -0.86
N PRO A 509 2.59 20.83 -1.78
CA PRO A 509 1.40 20.00 -1.86
C PRO A 509 1.21 19.25 -0.54
N GLU A 510 -0.01 19.26 0.00
CA GLU A 510 -0.36 18.42 1.14
C GLU A 510 -0.30 16.95 0.71
N GLY A 511 0.25 16.05 1.53
CA GLY A 511 0.70 14.70 1.11
C GLY A 511 -0.32 13.80 0.40
N TYR A 512 -1.61 14.13 0.43
CA TYR A 512 -2.69 13.40 -0.24
C TYR A 512 -3.12 14.04 -1.58
N GLN A 513 -2.47 15.11 -2.05
CA GLN A 513 -2.79 15.75 -3.32
C GLN A 513 -1.97 15.15 -4.47
N ASP A 514 -2.54 15.19 -5.67
CA ASP A 514 -1.84 14.83 -6.90
C ASP A 514 -1.27 16.09 -7.56
N THR A 515 0.01 16.06 -7.95
CA THR A 515 0.69 17.20 -8.60
C THR A 515 0.77 17.06 -10.11
N THR A 516 0.13 16.05 -10.70
CA THR A 516 0.12 15.81 -12.14
C THR A 516 -1.24 16.15 -12.72
N THR A 517 -1.29 16.74 -13.92
CA THR A 517 -2.57 17.07 -14.56
C THR A 517 -3.15 15.86 -15.28
N ILE A 518 -4.47 15.84 -15.48
CA ILE A 518 -5.12 14.80 -16.31
C ILE A 518 -4.57 14.83 -17.74
N ALA A 519 -4.20 16.01 -18.26
CA ALA A 519 -3.59 16.16 -19.57
C ALA A 519 -2.20 15.49 -19.65
N ASP A 520 -1.36 15.64 -18.61
CA ASP A 520 -0.05 14.99 -18.54
C ASP A 520 -0.20 13.47 -18.57
N LEU A 521 -1.09 12.93 -17.73
CA LEU A 521 -1.37 11.49 -17.69
C LEU A 521 -1.90 10.99 -19.04
N THR A 522 -2.89 11.68 -19.61
CA THR A 522 -3.51 11.31 -20.88
C THR A 522 -2.48 11.32 -22.00
N SER A 523 -1.66 12.36 -22.12
CA SER A 523 -0.64 12.47 -23.17
C SER A 523 0.39 11.33 -23.10
N ARG A 524 0.81 10.94 -21.90
CA ARG A 524 1.74 9.84 -21.68
C ARG A 524 1.14 8.50 -22.05
N VAL A 525 -0.08 8.21 -21.61
CA VAL A 525 -0.78 6.98 -21.97
C VAL A 525 -1.04 6.93 -23.48
N THR A 526 -1.43 8.03 -24.12
CA THR A 526 -1.61 8.10 -25.59
C THR A 526 -0.31 7.74 -26.32
N ALA A 527 0.83 8.31 -25.92
CA ALA A 527 2.11 8.04 -26.55
C ALA A 527 2.53 6.56 -26.38
N ILE A 528 2.31 5.98 -25.20
CA ILE A 528 2.56 4.54 -24.96
C ILE A 528 1.60 3.68 -25.78
N LEU A 529 0.31 4.06 -25.85
CA LEU A 529 -0.74 3.35 -26.59
C LEU A 529 -0.40 3.26 -28.08
N LYS A 530 0.13 4.32 -28.69
CA LYS A 530 0.58 4.30 -30.09
C LYS A 530 1.61 3.20 -30.35
N GLU A 531 2.60 3.07 -29.46
CA GLU A 531 3.66 2.07 -29.62
C GLU A 531 3.18 0.65 -29.31
N VAL A 532 2.42 0.48 -28.23
CA VAL A 532 1.93 -0.84 -27.78
C VAL A 532 0.83 -1.36 -28.71
N GLY A 533 -0.14 -0.53 -29.07
CA GLY A 533 -1.30 -0.88 -29.89
C GLY A 533 -1.09 -0.71 -31.40
N ARG A 534 0.02 -0.08 -31.82
CA ARG A 534 0.32 0.26 -33.22
C ARG A 534 -0.75 1.13 -33.89
N PHE A 535 -1.34 2.03 -33.11
CA PHE A 535 -2.32 3.00 -33.60
C PHE A 535 -1.64 4.18 -34.30
N SER A 536 -2.28 4.71 -35.34
CA SER A 536 -1.97 6.06 -35.85
C SER A 536 -2.35 7.14 -34.81
N ASP A 537 -1.93 8.39 -35.04
CA ASP A 537 -2.27 9.51 -34.15
C ASP A 537 -3.78 9.70 -34.00
N ASP A 538 -4.52 9.68 -35.12
CA ASP A 538 -5.97 9.88 -35.14
C ASP A 538 -6.71 8.71 -34.45
N GLU A 539 -6.27 7.46 -34.68
CA GLU A 539 -6.84 6.29 -34.02
C GLU A 539 -6.57 6.30 -32.52
N ALA A 540 -5.36 6.63 -32.09
CA ALA A 540 -5.01 6.70 -30.67
C ALA A 540 -5.85 7.77 -29.96
N ALA A 541 -6.06 8.93 -30.58
CA ALA A 541 -6.89 10.00 -30.03
C ALA A 541 -8.37 9.55 -29.88
N ASP A 542 -8.94 8.91 -30.90
CA ASP A 542 -10.32 8.39 -30.86
C ASP A 542 -10.50 7.30 -29.79
N VAL A 543 -9.56 6.36 -29.71
CA VAL A 543 -9.58 5.29 -28.71
C VAL A 543 -9.46 5.86 -27.29
N MET A 544 -8.53 6.79 -27.06
CA MET A 544 -8.36 7.42 -25.75
C MET A 544 -9.61 8.17 -25.30
N ALA A 545 -10.27 8.89 -26.21
CA ALA A 545 -11.52 9.61 -25.90
C ALA A 545 -12.68 8.67 -25.47
N ARG A 546 -12.68 7.42 -25.94
CA ARG A 546 -13.73 6.43 -25.64
C ARG A 546 -13.39 5.48 -24.49
N ARG A 547 -12.11 5.15 -24.33
CA ARG A 547 -11.65 4.02 -23.51
C ARG A 547 -10.75 4.41 -22.34
N PHE A 548 -10.38 5.69 -22.19
CA PHE A 548 -9.57 6.16 -21.08
C PHE A 548 -10.23 7.35 -20.39
N LEU A 549 -10.80 7.10 -19.21
CA LEU A 549 -11.61 8.05 -18.48
C LEU A 549 -10.96 8.34 -17.12
N VAL A 550 -10.68 9.61 -16.84
CA VAL A 550 -10.02 10.03 -15.60
C VAL A 550 -10.84 11.12 -14.92
N LYS A 551 -11.03 10.98 -13.61
CA LYS A 551 -11.64 12.01 -12.74
C LYS A 551 -10.80 12.22 -11.49
N ARG A 552 -11.08 13.34 -10.83
CA ARG A 552 -10.55 13.67 -9.51
C ARG A 552 -11.62 13.56 -8.44
N SER A 553 -11.18 13.42 -7.20
CA SER A 553 -12.00 13.51 -5.98
C SER A 553 -12.52 14.92 -5.68
N VAL A 554 -13.12 15.56 -6.69
CA VAL A 554 -13.87 16.83 -6.56
C VAL A 554 -15.33 16.49 -6.80
N LEU A 555 -16.13 16.54 -5.74
CA LEU A 555 -17.52 16.08 -5.75
C LEU A 555 -18.49 17.24 -5.97
N ALA A 556 -19.57 16.98 -6.70
CA ALA A 556 -20.73 17.87 -6.72
C ALA A 556 -21.29 18.02 -5.30
N PRO A 557 -21.81 19.20 -4.91
CA PRO A 557 -22.46 19.39 -3.63
C PRO A 557 -23.57 18.34 -3.38
N PRO A 558 -23.83 17.93 -2.13
CA PRO A 558 -24.93 17.02 -1.81
C PRO A 558 -26.26 17.48 -2.41
N PRO A 559 -27.14 16.57 -2.86
CA PRO A 559 -28.46 16.93 -3.36
C PRO A 559 -29.24 17.80 -2.37
N GLY A 560 -29.84 18.88 -2.87
CA GLY A 560 -30.59 19.83 -2.02
C GLY A 560 -29.73 20.90 -1.34
N SER A 561 -28.42 20.93 -1.60
CA SER A 561 -27.57 22.08 -1.28
C SER A 561 -28.05 23.34 -2.00
N ASP A 562 -27.67 24.51 -1.47
CA ASP A 562 -27.91 25.81 -2.11
C ASP A 562 -27.35 25.80 -3.56
N GLU A 563 -28.01 26.50 -4.49
CA GLU A 563 -27.52 26.65 -5.87
C GLU A 563 -26.13 27.31 -5.92
N SER A 564 -25.75 28.07 -4.89
CA SER A 564 -24.40 28.65 -4.75
C SER A 564 -23.40 27.73 -4.03
N ALA A 565 -23.74 26.48 -3.74
CA ALA A 565 -22.84 25.57 -3.04
C ALA A 565 -21.65 25.17 -3.91
N GLU A 566 -20.45 25.36 -3.36
CA GLU A 566 -19.21 25.03 -4.06
C GLU A 566 -18.95 23.51 -4.07
N PRO A 567 -18.29 22.99 -5.13
CA PRO A 567 -17.84 21.61 -5.16
C PRO A 567 -17.02 21.23 -3.93
N GLN A 568 -17.22 20.00 -3.45
CA GLN A 568 -16.53 19.47 -2.30
C GLN A 568 -15.21 18.86 -2.75
N VAL A 569 -14.11 19.54 -2.45
CA VAL A 569 -12.77 19.07 -2.77
C VAL A 569 -12.32 18.09 -1.68
N LYS A 570 -12.17 16.82 -2.04
CA LYS A 570 -11.80 15.75 -1.11
C LYS A 570 -10.40 15.24 -1.41
N LYS A 571 -9.67 14.85 -0.36
CA LYS A 571 -8.45 14.05 -0.52
C LYS A 571 -8.85 12.60 -0.77
N LEU A 572 -8.20 11.93 -1.71
CA LEU A 572 -8.36 10.50 -1.94
C LEU A 572 -7.11 9.77 -1.44
N HIS A 573 -7.29 8.65 -0.74
CA HIS A 573 -6.17 7.85 -0.24
C HIS A 573 -6.31 6.34 -0.53
N THR A 574 -7.26 5.94 -1.37
CA THR A 574 -7.43 4.56 -1.81
C THR A 574 -6.20 4.00 -2.52
N LYS A 575 -6.08 2.67 -2.51
CA LYS A 575 -5.18 1.89 -3.38
C LYS A 575 -5.93 0.70 -4.00
N VAL A 576 -7.10 0.95 -4.57
CA VAL A 576 -8.02 -0.10 -5.03
C VAL A 576 -7.88 -0.32 -6.54
N VAL A 577 -7.95 -1.58 -6.96
CA VAL A 577 -7.92 -1.98 -8.38
C VAL A 577 -8.98 -3.05 -8.63
N ASP A 578 -9.87 -2.80 -9.58
CA ASP A 578 -10.84 -3.78 -10.08
C ASP A 578 -10.57 -4.04 -11.56
N VAL A 579 -10.66 -5.31 -11.97
CA VAL A 579 -10.54 -5.71 -13.37
C VAL A 579 -11.66 -6.67 -13.74
N ASP A 580 -12.45 -6.26 -14.73
CA ASP A 580 -13.57 -6.98 -15.33
C ASP A 580 -14.64 -7.47 -14.33
N GLY A 581 -14.71 -6.91 -13.11
CA GLY A 581 -15.62 -7.37 -12.05
C GLY A 581 -15.28 -8.78 -11.56
N LYS A 582 -14.05 -9.24 -11.82
CA LYS A 582 -13.57 -10.61 -11.52
C LYS A 582 -12.53 -10.62 -10.43
N LEU A 583 -11.65 -9.63 -10.42
CA LEU A 583 -10.55 -9.53 -9.47
C LEU A 583 -10.51 -8.12 -8.91
N LEU A 584 -10.62 -8.03 -7.58
CA LEU A 584 -10.61 -6.77 -6.84
C LEU A 584 -9.50 -6.80 -5.78
N TYR A 585 -8.67 -5.75 -5.77
CA TYR A 585 -7.56 -5.57 -4.86
C TYR A 585 -7.82 -4.49 -3.83
N PHE A 586 -7.53 -4.80 -2.57
CA PHE A 586 -7.42 -3.83 -1.47
C PHE A 586 -6.07 -3.97 -0.78
N GLY A 587 -5.52 -2.86 -0.29
CA GLY A 587 -4.31 -2.91 0.49
C GLY A 587 -3.63 -1.56 0.58
N SER A 588 -2.38 -1.57 1.00
CA SER A 588 -1.59 -0.37 1.28
C SER A 588 -0.64 0.02 0.14
N ASP A 589 -0.41 -0.89 -0.82
CA ASP A 589 0.51 -0.68 -1.93
C ASP A 589 -0.06 0.26 -2.99
N ASN A 590 0.46 1.49 -3.03
CA ASN A 590 0.06 2.50 -4.01
C ASN A 590 0.43 2.11 -5.45
N ALA A 591 -0.36 2.62 -6.42
CA ALA A 591 -0.04 2.55 -7.84
C ALA A 591 1.22 3.33 -8.24
N TYR A 592 1.51 4.44 -7.55
CA TYR A 592 2.71 5.21 -7.81
C TYR A 592 3.97 4.49 -7.32
N PRO A 593 5.13 4.68 -7.97
CA PRO A 593 6.36 4.04 -7.55
C PRO A 593 6.78 4.48 -6.14
N GLN A 594 6.90 3.52 -5.23
CA GLN A 594 7.42 3.69 -3.88
C GLN A 594 8.10 2.39 -3.48
N TRP A 595 8.99 2.43 -2.51
CA TRP A 595 9.83 1.27 -2.19
C TRP A 595 9.64 0.77 -0.75
N ASN A 596 8.51 1.12 -0.14
CA ASN A 596 8.11 0.70 1.21
C ASN A 596 7.64 -0.76 1.27
N GLU A 597 7.62 -1.32 2.49
CA GLU A 597 6.96 -2.59 2.79
C GLU A 597 5.43 -2.40 2.78
N GLN A 598 4.70 -3.25 2.08
CA GLN A 598 3.25 -3.11 1.84
C GLN A 598 2.55 -4.46 1.86
N PHE A 599 1.25 -4.45 2.14
CA PHE A 599 0.39 -5.63 2.18
C PHE A 599 -0.96 -5.35 1.55
N GLY A 600 -1.58 -6.36 0.96
CA GLY A 600 -2.94 -6.29 0.44
C GLY A 600 -3.48 -7.66 0.06
N VAL A 601 -4.72 -7.69 -0.41
CA VAL A 601 -5.44 -8.91 -0.79
C VAL A 601 -6.14 -8.71 -2.14
N TRP A 602 -6.11 -9.75 -2.95
CA TRP A 602 -6.99 -9.92 -4.11
C TRP A 602 -8.11 -10.90 -3.77
N ILE A 603 -9.32 -10.56 -4.19
CA ILE A 603 -10.51 -11.42 -4.07
C ILE A 603 -11.07 -11.77 -5.45
N GLU A 604 -11.73 -12.93 -5.54
CA GLU A 604 -12.49 -13.38 -6.71
C GLU A 604 -13.91 -13.76 -6.27
N ASP A 605 -14.79 -12.76 -6.14
CA ASP A 605 -16.19 -12.91 -5.72
C ASP A 605 -17.06 -11.90 -6.50
N ALA A 606 -17.70 -12.36 -7.57
CA ALA A 606 -18.40 -11.47 -8.50
C ALA A 606 -19.55 -10.69 -7.84
N ASP A 607 -20.27 -11.29 -6.89
CA ASP A 607 -21.41 -10.65 -6.25
C ASP A 607 -20.94 -9.53 -5.32
N ARG A 608 -19.89 -9.78 -4.52
CA ARG A 608 -19.31 -8.77 -3.63
C ARG A 608 -18.55 -7.69 -4.39
N ILE A 609 -17.82 -8.05 -5.45
CA ILE A 609 -17.16 -7.06 -6.32
C ILE A 609 -18.21 -6.14 -6.95
N LYS A 610 -19.30 -6.70 -7.48
CA LYS A 610 -20.40 -5.88 -8.02
C LYS A 610 -21.02 -4.97 -6.96
N ALA A 611 -21.20 -5.46 -5.73
CA ALA A 611 -21.67 -4.64 -4.63
C ALA A 611 -20.70 -3.48 -4.33
N TRP A 612 -19.38 -3.73 -4.35
CA TRP A 612 -18.37 -2.68 -4.21
C TRP A 612 -18.43 -1.65 -5.35
N GLU A 613 -18.54 -2.11 -6.60
CA GLU A 613 -18.65 -1.23 -7.76
C GLU A 613 -19.85 -0.29 -7.62
N ASP A 614 -21.02 -0.84 -7.27
CA ASP A 614 -22.26 -0.06 -7.14
C ASP A 614 -22.23 0.86 -5.92
N GLY A 615 -21.82 0.33 -4.77
CA GLY A 615 -21.87 1.01 -3.48
C GLY A 615 -20.74 2.01 -3.26
N PHE A 616 -19.59 1.83 -3.92
CA PHE A 616 -18.44 2.71 -3.81
C PHE A 616 -18.09 3.37 -5.14
N PHE A 617 -17.62 2.61 -6.13
CA PHE A 617 -16.94 3.19 -7.30
C PHE A 617 -17.87 4.04 -8.16
N TRP A 618 -19.02 3.51 -8.57
CA TRP A 618 -19.96 4.24 -9.41
C TRP A 618 -20.62 5.39 -8.67
N GLY A 619 -20.92 5.20 -7.38
CA GLY A 619 -21.38 6.29 -6.53
C GLY A 619 -20.37 7.45 -6.45
N PHE A 620 -19.08 7.14 -6.35
CA PHE A 620 -18.00 8.13 -6.38
C PHE A 620 -17.90 8.78 -7.76
N TRP A 621 -17.85 7.97 -8.81
CA TRP A 621 -17.67 8.42 -10.19
C TRP A 621 -18.77 9.36 -10.65
N GLN A 622 -20.02 9.08 -10.28
CA GLN A 622 -21.17 9.92 -10.63
C GLN A 622 -21.15 11.27 -9.91
N ARG A 623 -20.70 11.31 -8.65
CA ARG A 623 -20.57 12.54 -7.87
C ARG A 623 -19.36 13.36 -8.25
N ALA A 624 -18.29 12.73 -8.73
CA ALA A 624 -17.10 13.41 -9.18
C ALA A 624 -17.39 14.26 -10.43
N ILE A 625 -17.08 15.55 -10.36
CA ILE A 625 -17.23 16.46 -11.50
C ILE A 625 -16.09 16.25 -12.50
N ASN A 626 -16.35 16.58 -13.77
CA ASN A 626 -15.30 16.58 -14.80
C ASN A 626 -14.37 17.78 -14.55
N SER A 627 -13.30 17.58 -13.76
CA SER A 627 -12.20 18.52 -13.66
C SER A 627 -11.27 18.35 -14.86
N THR A 628 -10.94 19.45 -15.55
CA THR A 628 -9.89 19.46 -16.57
C THR A 628 -8.49 19.68 -15.98
N GLN A 629 -8.41 20.12 -14.71
CA GLN A 629 -7.17 20.26 -13.95
C GLN A 629 -6.85 18.94 -13.28
#